data_AF-A0A371JXA1-F1
#
_entry.id   AF-A0A371JXA1-F1
#
_cell.length_a   1.000
_cell.length_b   1.000
_cell.length_c   1.000
_cell.angle_alpha   90.00
_cell.angle_beta   90.00
_cell.angle_gamma   90.00
#
_symmetry.space_group_name_H-M   'P 1'
#
loop_
_entity.id
_entity.type
_entity.pdbx_description
1 polymer ?
#
loop_
_entity_poly.entity_id
_entity_poly.type
_entity_poly.pdbx_seq_one_letter_code
_entity_poly.pdbx_strand_id
1 'polypeptide(L)'
;MNLFRTNSAAGKRAAGALLIAVTAAAAATVWAYTRPAEQIQLEPVRQGADIPSDGRQRKLQRATAKSAPLALAAAAVSDDDVGDADSFGRNLRWLGLTDMLVELGDSCPGSDPEAGCQVLNPAPAFTGFAFEDLGRITLPGKSTHSLLCYWFSPVLTVRYANPTASQAIARLRLSPTLTVENPVLATPGLIDPTTGVPFGGKLITGMTSSELFEVPLAPGVAFTERTRDSAVCIAGFVNRKALAETYGLSEAQIKEFFKKPTTVRLNISGSAQYVESAQLYFGLRIIGD
;
A
#
# COMPACT_ATOMS: atom_id res chain seq x y z
N MET A 1 -88.59 34.17 10.39
CA MET A 1 -87.58 35.25 10.38
C MET A 1 -86.21 34.59 10.34
N ASN A 2 -85.52 34.73 9.21
CA ASN A 2 -84.21 34.15 8.93
C ASN A 2 -83.10 34.93 9.65
N LEU A 3 -82.16 34.23 10.26
CA LEU A 3 -80.85 34.77 10.62
C LEU A 3 -79.75 33.78 10.22
N PHE A 4 -79.03 34.16 9.16
CA PHE A 4 -77.79 33.54 8.70
C PHE A 4 -76.66 33.81 9.71
N ARG A 5 -75.91 32.76 10.06
CA ARG A 5 -74.53 32.87 10.55
C ARG A 5 -73.68 31.81 9.87
N THR A 6 -72.79 32.25 8.98
CA THR A 6 -71.68 31.49 8.43
C THR A 6 -70.50 31.57 9.41
N ASN A 7 -69.85 30.45 9.71
CA ASN A 7 -68.52 30.46 10.32
C ASN A 7 -67.66 29.38 9.65
N SER A 8 -66.69 29.87 8.88
CA SER A 8 -65.68 29.11 8.14
C SER A 8 -64.64 28.54 9.10
N ALA A 9 -64.56 27.21 9.20
CA ALA A 9 -63.59 26.48 10.01
C ALA A 9 -62.42 25.89 9.19
N ALA A 10 -62.07 26.51 8.06
CA ALA A 10 -61.05 25.98 7.14
C ALA A 10 -59.71 26.76 7.10
N GLY A 11 -59.53 27.78 7.95
CA GLY A 11 -58.36 28.69 7.86
C GLY A 11 -57.20 28.42 8.83
N LYS A 12 -57.35 27.56 9.85
CA LYS A 12 -56.37 27.48 10.96
C LYS A 12 -55.46 26.25 10.97
N ARG A 13 -55.62 25.30 10.05
CA ARG A 13 -54.79 24.07 10.01
C ARG A 13 -53.60 24.13 9.05
N ALA A 14 -53.52 25.13 8.17
CA ALA A 14 -52.42 25.27 7.21
C ALA A 14 -51.18 26.00 7.77
N ALA A 15 -51.33 26.83 8.81
CA ALA A 15 -50.21 27.61 9.36
C ALA A 15 -49.32 26.83 10.34
N GLY A 16 -49.85 25.81 11.02
CA GLY A 16 -49.08 24.99 11.98
C GLY A 16 -48.18 23.94 11.34
N ALA A 17 -48.55 23.42 10.17
CA ALA A 17 -47.78 22.38 9.47
C ALA A 17 -46.55 22.94 8.74
N LEU A 18 -46.57 24.22 8.34
CA LEU A 18 -45.46 24.82 7.60
C LEU A 18 -44.28 25.22 8.51
N LEU A 19 -44.53 25.53 9.79
CA LEU A 19 -43.47 25.93 10.74
C LEU A 19 -42.65 24.75 11.28
N ILE A 20 -43.19 23.52 11.26
CA ILE A 20 -42.46 22.32 11.70
C ILE A 20 -41.59 21.75 10.56
N ALA A 21 -41.98 21.94 9.30
CA ALA A 21 -41.21 21.47 8.15
C ALA A 21 -39.92 22.29 7.91
N VAL A 22 -39.94 23.60 8.22
CA VAL A 22 -38.78 24.48 8.00
C VAL A 22 -37.69 24.29 9.07
N THR A 23 -38.05 23.90 10.30
CA THR A 23 -37.06 23.63 11.36
C THR A 23 -36.37 22.27 11.21
N ALA A 24 -37.05 21.25 10.67
CA ALA A 24 -36.44 19.95 10.37
C ALA A 24 -35.44 20.02 9.20
N ALA A 25 -35.73 20.83 8.17
CA ALA A 25 -34.82 21.01 7.03
C ALA A 25 -33.56 21.81 7.39
N ALA A 26 -33.64 22.76 8.33
CA ALA A 26 -32.49 23.53 8.80
C ALA A 26 -31.58 22.74 9.76
N ALA A 27 -32.13 21.81 10.54
CA ALA A 27 -31.33 20.94 11.41
C ALA A 27 -30.57 19.85 10.62
N ALA A 28 -31.14 19.37 9.51
CA ALA A 28 -30.50 18.37 8.65
C ALA A 28 -29.31 18.94 7.84
N THR A 29 -29.32 20.24 7.51
CA THR A 29 -28.21 20.87 6.78
C THR A 29 -27.02 21.19 7.68
N VAL A 30 -27.21 21.51 8.96
CA VAL A 30 -26.09 21.79 9.89
C VAL A 30 -25.34 20.51 10.28
N TRP A 31 -26.01 19.36 10.35
CA TRP A 31 -25.37 18.06 10.63
C TRP A 31 -24.52 17.53 9.46
N ALA A 32 -24.86 17.91 8.22
CA ALA A 32 -24.07 17.53 7.04
C ALA A 32 -22.76 18.32 6.92
N TYR A 33 -22.68 19.53 7.48
CA TYR A 33 -21.51 20.43 7.37
C TYR A 33 -20.58 20.43 8.59
N THR A 34 -20.92 19.71 9.66
CA THR A 34 -20.11 19.65 10.90
C THR A 34 -19.34 18.34 11.07
N ARG A 35 -19.34 17.45 10.07
CA ARG A 35 -18.30 16.42 10.02
C ARG A 35 -16.98 17.15 9.79
N PRO A 36 -16.00 17.09 10.73
CA PRO A 36 -14.64 17.42 10.33
C PRO A 36 -14.38 16.56 9.10
N ALA A 37 -13.98 17.19 7.99
CA ALA A 37 -13.45 16.44 6.87
C ALA A 37 -12.36 15.58 7.50
N GLU A 38 -12.60 14.27 7.53
CA GLU A 38 -11.57 13.31 7.83
C GLU A 38 -10.53 13.58 6.74
N GLN A 39 -9.52 14.35 7.11
CA GLN A 39 -8.31 14.46 6.33
C GLN A 39 -7.77 13.05 6.40
N ILE A 40 -8.23 12.21 5.47
CA ILE A 40 -7.46 11.09 4.99
C ILE A 40 -6.19 11.77 4.50
N GLN A 41 -5.21 11.89 5.40
CA GLN A 41 -3.82 11.97 5.01
C GLN A 41 -3.61 10.66 4.27
N LEU A 42 -3.89 10.71 2.97
CA LEU A 42 -3.27 9.84 2.01
C LEU A 42 -1.79 10.17 2.16
N GLU A 43 -1.11 9.53 3.13
CA GLU A 43 0.27 9.19 2.89
C GLU A 43 0.28 8.66 1.46
N PRO A 44 1.07 9.25 0.55
CA PRO A 44 1.12 8.75 -0.80
C PRO A 44 1.52 7.28 -0.66
N VAL A 45 0.55 6.39 -0.85
CA VAL A 45 0.83 4.98 -1.04
C VAL A 45 1.79 5.03 -2.22
N ARG A 46 3.08 4.77 -1.96
CA ARG A 46 4.05 4.67 -3.03
C ARG A 46 3.51 3.54 -3.89
N GLN A 47 2.85 3.89 -4.98
CA GLN A 47 2.26 2.92 -5.88
C GLN A 47 3.41 2.01 -6.29
N GLY A 48 3.35 0.76 -5.84
CA GLY A 48 4.43 -0.17 -6.06
C GLY A 48 4.61 -0.39 -7.55
N ALA A 49 5.86 -0.57 -7.98
CA ALA A 49 6.15 -0.97 -9.36
C ALA A 49 5.49 -2.32 -9.71
N ASP A 50 5.07 -3.08 -8.69
CA ASP A 50 4.35 -4.32 -8.81
C ASP A 50 2.88 -4.14 -9.23
N ILE A 51 2.32 -2.93 -9.27
CA ILE A 51 0.99 -2.65 -9.85
C ILE A 51 1.16 -2.15 -11.29
N PRO A 52 0.66 -2.87 -12.31
CA PRO A 52 0.69 -2.40 -13.69
C PRO A 52 -0.03 -1.05 -13.86
N SER A 53 0.46 -0.19 -14.75
CA SER A 53 -0.25 1.03 -15.16
C SER A 53 -1.58 0.70 -15.86
N ASP A 54 -2.63 1.52 -15.62
CA ASP A 54 -3.95 1.31 -16.23
C ASP A 54 -3.86 1.41 -17.77
N GLY A 55 -4.62 0.58 -18.50
CA GLY A 55 -4.69 0.62 -19.96
C GLY A 55 -5.09 1.99 -20.53
N ARG A 56 -5.81 2.82 -19.76
CA ARG A 56 -6.06 4.23 -20.13
C ARG A 56 -4.80 5.10 -20.03
N GLN A 57 -3.97 4.91 -19.01
CA GLN A 57 -2.68 5.60 -18.88
C GLN A 57 -1.73 5.18 -20.01
N ARG A 58 -1.70 3.88 -20.35
CA ARG A 58 -0.92 3.36 -21.51
C ARG A 58 -1.35 4.01 -22.83
N LYS A 59 -2.65 4.18 -23.06
CA LYS A 59 -3.18 4.85 -24.27
C LYS A 59 -2.83 6.34 -24.34
N LEU A 60 -2.84 7.05 -23.21
CA LEU A 60 -2.48 8.46 -23.13
C LEU A 60 -0.97 8.68 -23.35
N GLN A 61 -0.12 7.80 -22.83
CA GLN A 61 1.34 7.85 -23.02
C GLN A 61 1.76 7.52 -24.46
N ARG A 62 1.00 6.67 -25.17
CA ARG A 62 1.23 6.42 -26.61
C ARG A 62 0.87 7.63 -27.49
N ALA A 63 -0.07 8.48 -27.07
CA ALA A 63 -0.42 9.69 -27.83
C ALA A 63 0.75 10.69 -27.94
N THR A 64 1.75 10.59 -27.05
CA THR A 64 2.96 11.41 -27.08
C THR A 64 4.14 10.76 -27.82
N ALA A 65 4.08 9.47 -28.15
CA ALA A 65 5.13 8.76 -28.88
C ALA A 65 4.70 8.50 -30.34
N LYS A 66 5.00 9.45 -31.24
CA LYS A 66 4.71 9.29 -32.67
C LYS A 66 5.65 8.28 -33.35
N SER A 67 5.04 7.18 -33.80
CA SER A 67 5.24 6.44 -35.08
C SER A 67 6.65 5.98 -35.50
N ALA A 68 6.82 4.66 -35.56
CA ALA A 68 7.78 3.97 -36.43
C ALA A 68 7.04 2.96 -37.33
N PRO A 69 7.52 2.68 -38.56
CA PRO A 69 6.79 1.88 -39.54
C PRO A 69 6.86 0.38 -39.26
N LEU A 70 5.78 -0.32 -39.62
CA LEU A 70 5.59 -1.76 -39.53
C LEU A 70 6.61 -2.52 -40.41
N ALA A 71 7.47 -3.31 -39.78
CA ALA A 71 8.19 -4.39 -40.44
C ALA A 71 7.50 -5.73 -40.11
N LEU A 72 7.13 -6.49 -41.15
CA LEU A 72 6.62 -7.86 -41.05
C LEU A 72 7.75 -8.83 -40.64
N ALA A 73 8.15 -8.78 -39.38
CA ALA A 73 8.62 -9.97 -38.67
C ALA A 73 7.37 -10.69 -38.13
N ALA A 74 7.45 -12.00 -37.85
CA ALA A 74 6.45 -12.64 -36.99
C ALA A 74 6.23 -11.73 -35.79
N ALA A 75 5.01 -11.21 -35.62
CA ALA A 75 4.75 -10.11 -34.70
C ALA A 75 5.32 -10.51 -33.34
N ALA A 76 6.36 -9.80 -32.88
CA ALA A 76 6.89 -10.02 -31.55
C ALA A 76 5.72 -9.85 -30.59
N VAL A 77 5.57 -10.79 -29.65
CA VAL A 77 4.53 -10.71 -28.62
C VAL A 77 4.63 -9.35 -27.96
N SER A 78 3.53 -8.59 -27.95
CA SER A 78 3.54 -7.22 -27.46
C SER A 78 3.01 -7.12 -26.04
N ASP A 79 3.32 -6.03 -25.34
CA ASP A 79 2.74 -5.74 -24.01
C ASP A 79 1.20 -5.68 -24.05
N ASP A 80 0.59 -5.38 -25.21
CA ASP A 80 -0.87 -5.39 -25.36
C ASP A 80 -1.44 -6.82 -25.35
N ASP A 81 -0.65 -7.79 -25.80
CA ASP A 81 -1.05 -9.21 -25.86
C ASP A 81 -0.90 -9.90 -24.51
N VAL A 82 0.17 -9.60 -23.76
CA VAL A 82 0.58 -10.38 -22.58
C VAL A 82 0.90 -9.55 -21.33
N GLY A 83 0.80 -8.22 -21.40
CA GLY A 83 1.02 -7.32 -20.27
C GLY A 83 2.50 -6.99 -20.01
N ASP A 84 3.38 -7.97 -20.14
CA ASP A 84 4.84 -7.85 -20.04
C ASP A 84 5.51 -8.75 -21.10
N ALA A 85 5.79 -8.17 -22.27
CA ALA A 85 6.41 -8.91 -23.37
C ALA A 85 7.86 -9.35 -23.07
N ASP A 86 8.56 -8.63 -22.18
CA ASP A 86 9.98 -8.88 -21.91
C ASP A 86 10.20 -10.19 -21.13
N SER A 87 9.27 -10.53 -20.22
CA SER A 87 9.32 -11.78 -19.43
C SER A 87 8.57 -12.95 -20.10
N PHE A 88 7.73 -12.68 -21.10
CA PHE A 88 6.92 -13.71 -21.74
C PHE A 88 7.76 -14.86 -22.33
N GLY A 89 7.39 -16.10 -21.97
CA GLY A 89 8.06 -17.31 -22.45
C GLY A 89 9.39 -17.64 -21.76
N ARG A 90 9.80 -16.87 -20.74
CA ARG A 90 11.00 -17.16 -19.94
C ARG A 90 10.70 -18.12 -18.78
N ASN A 91 11.75 -18.79 -18.31
CA ASN A 91 11.65 -19.73 -17.20
C ASN A 91 11.86 -19.01 -15.86
N LEU A 92 10.95 -19.24 -14.92
CA LEU A 92 11.10 -18.72 -13.56
C LEU A 92 12.27 -19.37 -12.82
N ARG A 93 12.98 -18.56 -12.04
CA ARG A 93 14.13 -18.94 -11.20
C ARG A 93 13.92 -18.47 -9.77
N TRP A 94 14.17 -19.37 -8.82
CA TRP A 94 14.30 -19.01 -7.39
C TRP A 94 15.66 -18.37 -7.16
N LEU A 95 15.68 -17.09 -6.77
CA LEU A 95 16.93 -16.34 -6.61
C LEU A 95 17.41 -16.33 -5.17
N GLY A 96 16.50 -16.40 -4.21
CA GLY A 96 16.83 -16.56 -2.80
C GLY A 96 15.69 -16.21 -1.86
N LEU A 97 16.01 -16.19 -0.57
CA LEU A 97 15.11 -15.92 0.55
C LEU A 97 15.82 -15.00 1.54
N THR A 98 15.08 -14.04 2.08
CA THR A 98 15.40 -13.35 3.33
C THR A 98 14.12 -13.32 4.17
N ASP A 99 14.26 -13.03 5.45
CA ASP A 99 13.15 -12.82 6.36
C ASP A 99 13.40 -11.59 7.23
N MET A 100 12.38 -11.22 8.01
CA MET A 100 12.51 -10.30 9.13
C MET A 100 11.49 -10.65 10.21
N LEU A 101 11.79 -10.23 11.43
CA LEU A 101 10.91 -10.30 12.58
C LEU A 101 10.70 -8.90 13.18
N VAL A 102 9.46 -8.59 13.52
CA VAL A 102 9.09 -7.40 14.29
C VAL A 102 8.29 -7.82 15.51
N GLU A 103 8.63 -7.25 16.67
CA GLU A 103 7.96 -7.44 17.93
C GLU A 103 7.39 -6.10 18.44
N LEU A 104 6.09 -6.11 18.73
CA LEU A 104 5.39 -5.00 19.36
C LEU A 104 4.99 -5.45 20.78
N GLY A 105 5.36 -4.68 21.81
CA GLY A 105 5.11 -5.07 23.20
C GLY A 105 5.15 -3.89 24.16
N ASP A 106 5.15 -4.18 25.46
CA ASP A 106 5.21 -3.15 26.53
C ASP A 106 6.63 -2.65 26.82
N SER A 107 7.64 -3.30 26.24
CA SER A 107 9.06 -3.06 26.50
C SER A 107 9.94 -3.46 25.32
N CYS A 108 11.15 -2.89 25.29
CA CYS A 108 12.22 -3.27 24.36
C CYS A 108 13.57 -3.34 25.11
N PRO A 109 14.55 -4.16 24.66
CA PRO A 109 14.49 -5.04 23.49
C PRO A 109 13.52 -6.21 23.71
N GLY A 110 13.04 -6.77 22.61
CA GLY A 110 12.15 -7.92 22.62
C GLY A 110 12.89 -9.23 22.93
N SER A 111 12.29 -10.36 22.57
CA SER A 111 12.86 -11.69 22.78
C SER A 111 14.02 -12.01 21.83
N ASP A 112 14.02 -11.39 20.65
CA ASP A 112 15.06 -11.50 19.64
C ASP A 112 15.80 -10.15 19.50
N PRO A 113 17.13 -10.10 19.76
CA PRO A 113 17.92 -8.87 19.65
C PRO A 113 18.08 -8.36 18.21
N GLU A 114 17.85 -9.19 17.19
CA GLU A 114 17.93 -8.80 15.77
C GLU A 114 16.56 -8.35 15.22
N ALA A 115 15.47 -8.58 15.96
CA ALA A 115 14.13 -8.15 15.58
C ALA A 115 13.95 -6.64 15.71
N GLY A 116 13.12 -6.07 14.83
CA GLY A 116 12.61 -4.72 15.04
C GLY A 116 11.70 -4.70 16.26
N CYS A 117 12.05 -3.95 17.30
CA CYS A 117 11.23 -3.84 18.51
C CYS A 117 10.60 -2.46 18.65
N GLN A 118 9.30 -2.41 18.94
CA GLN A 118 8.58 -1.18 19.25
C GLN A 118 7.75 -1.32 20.52
N VAL A 119 7.94 -0.37 21.44
CA VAL A 119 7.08 -0.21 22.63
C VAL A 119 5.73 0.37 22.22
N LEU A 120 4.65 -0.29 22.63
CA LEU A 120 3.27 0.09 22.40
C LEU A 120 2.84 1.17 23.41
N ASN A 121 2.23 2.23 22.88
CA ASN A 121 1.51 3.19 23.69
C ASN A 121 0.28 2.52 24.32
N PRO A 122 -0.04 2.81 25.60
CA PRO A 122 -1.23 2.28 26.23
C PRO A 122 -2.50 2.63 25.44
N ALA A 123 -3.41 1.66 25.30
CA ALA A 123 -4.72 1.90 24.70
C ALA A 123 -5.44 3.05 25.44
N PRO A 124 -6.09 3.99 24.73
CA PRO A 124 -6.46 3.94 23.31
C PRO A 124 -5.47 4.61 22.35
N ALA A 125 -4.27 4.99 22.79
CA ALA A 125 -3.33 5.70 21.93
C ALA A 125 -2.83 4.84 20.76
N PHE A 126 -2.52 5.48 19.63
CA PHE A 126 -1.86 4.83 18.50
C PHE A 126 -0.36 4.71 18.75
N THR A 127 0.22 3.62 18.28
CA THR A 127 1.67 3.45 18.18
C THR A 127 2.04 3.36 16.71
N GLY A 128 2.83 4.31 16.20
CA GLY A 128 3.45 4.20 14.89
C GLY A 128 4.77 3.45 14.99
N PHE A 129 5.13 2.71 13.95
CA PHE A 129 6.43 2.06 13.83
C PHE A 129 6.93 2.11 12.40
N ALA A 130 8.26 2.15 12.25
CA ALA A 130 8.94 2.06 10.98
C ALA A 130 10.32 1.42 11.19
N PHE A 131 10.57 0.35 10.46
CA PHE A 131 11.83 -0.34 10.46
C PHE A 131 12.34 -0.48 9.04
N GLU A 132 13.61 -0.17 8.85
CA GLU A 132 14.31 -0.33 7.59
C GLU A 132 15.32 -1.46 7.71
N ASP A 133 15.54 -2.19 6.62
CA ASP A 133 16.68 -3.09 6.48
C ASP A 133 16.76 -4.21 7.54
N LEU A 134 15.60 -4.71 7.99
CA LEU A 134 15.50 -5.85 8.92
C LEU A 134 15.73 -7.21 8.23
N GLY A 135 15.51 -7.26 6.92
CA GLY A 135 15.84 -8.40 6.08
C GLY A 135 16.58 -7.92 4.85
N ARG A 136 17.61 -8.64 4.40
CA ARG A 136 18.36 -8.27 3.19
C ARG A 136 18.88 -9.47 2.43
N ILE A 137 18.94 -9.31 1.11
CA ILE A 137 19.56 -10.27 0.22
C ILE A 137 20.31 -9.54 -0.90
N THR A 138 21.54 -9.97 -1.18
CA THR A 138 22.32 -9.49 -2.33
C THR A 138 22.29 -10.54 -3.43
N LEU A 139 21.65 -10.19 -4.55
CA LEU A 139 21.60 -11.01 -5.74
C LEU A 139 22.85 -10.75 -6.58
N PRO A 140 23.58 -11.79 -7.02
CA PRO A 140 24.66 -11.64 -7.98
C PRO A 140 24.18 -10.97 -9.28
N GLY A 141 25.09 -10.32 -10.00
CA GLY A 141 24.77 -9.81 -11.33
C GLY A 141 24.34 -10.94 -12.28
N LYS A 142 23.41 -10.64 -13.19
CA LYS A 142 22.82 -11.61 -14.14
C LYS A 142 22.02 -12.74 -13.48
N SER A 143 21.53 -12.54 -12.26
CA SER A 143 20.62 -13.49 -11.61
C SER A 143 19.26 -13.59 -12.29
N THR A 144 18.85 -12.53 -13.01
CA THR A 144 17.60 -12.44 -13.76
C THR A 144 17.82 -11.71 -15.08
N HIS A 145 16.90 -11.87 -16.03
CA HIS A 145 16.96 -11.26 -17.36
C HIS A 145 16.18 -9.94 -17.47
N SER A 146 14.95 -9.91 -16.96
CA SER A 146 14.00 -8.83 -17.19
C SER A 146 13.17 -8.47 -15.96
N LEU A 147 13.03 -9.39 -15.00
CA LEU A 147 12.05 -9.28 -13.92
C LEU A 147 12.63 -9.71 -12.57
N LEU A 148 12.32 -8.96 -11.51
CA LEU A 148 12.37 -9.43 -10.13
C LEU A 148 10.97 -9.32 -9.54
N CYS A 149 10.46 -10.45 -9.06
CA CYS A 149 9.19 -10.55 -8.37
C CYS A 149 9.38 -11.14 -6.98
N TYR A 150 8.49 -10.80 -6.06
CA TYR A 150 8.51 -11.34 -4.71
C TYR A 150 7.40 -12.37 -4.51
N TRP A 151 7.67 -13.30 -3.60
CA TRP A 151 6.66 -14.05 -2.88
C TRP A 151 6.81 -13.71 -1.39
N PHE A 152 5.82 -12.99 -0.86
CA PHE A 152 5.83 -12.44 0.48
C PHE A 152 4.87 -13.24 1.37
N SER A 153 5.39 -13.81 2.46
CA SER A 153 4.65 -14.72 3.34
C SER A 153 4.63 -14.19 4.77
N PRO A 154 3.69 -13.29 5.11
CA PRO A 154 3.47 -12.86 6.48
C PRO A 154 2.90 -13.96 7.37
N VAL A 155 3.43 -14.06 8.58
CA VAL A 155 2.89 -14.84 9.70
C VAL A 155 2.75 -13.89 10.89
N LEU A 156 1.52 -13.49 11.16
CA LEU A 156 1.21 -12.50 12.18
C LEU A 156 0.57 -13.20 13.38
N THR A 157 1.09 -12.98 14.57
CA THR A 157 0.45 -13.40 15.82
C THR A 157 0.22 -12.16 16.66
N VAL A 158 -1.04 -11.76 16.82
CA VAL A 158 -1.42 -10.48 17.43
C VAL A 158 -2.34 -10.74 18.60
N ARG A 159 -2.02 -10.16 19.75
CA ARG A 159 -2.90 -10.13 20.91
C ARG A 159 -3.61 -8.79 20.95
N TYR A 160 -4.90 -8.82 20.71
CA TYR A 160 -5.78 -7.66 20.82
C TYR A 160 -6.36 -7.58 22.23
N ALA A 161 -6.47 -6.37 22.77
CA ALA A 161 -7.09 -6.15 24.07
C ALA A 161 -7.77 -4.79 24.15
N ASN A 162 -8.98 -4.76 24.70
CA ASN A 162 -9.70 -3.54 25.03
C ASN A 162 -9.84 -3.39 26.55
N PRO A 163 -8.92 -2.71 27.23
CA PRO A 163 -8.97 -2.53 28.68
C PRO A 163 -9.98 -1.47 29.13
N THR A 164 -10.67 -0.78 28.21
CA THR A 164 -11.59 0.30 28.56
C THR A 164 -13.00 -0.22 28.85
N ALA A 165 -13.85 0.67 29.38
CA ALA A 165 -15.26 0.37 29.64
C ALA A 165 -16.18 0.55 28.42
N SER A 166 -15.65 0.96 27.26
CA SER A 166 -16.43 1.22 26.04
C SER A 166 -16.00 0.30 24.90
N GLN A 167 -16.92 -0.02 24.00
CA GLN A 167 -16.59 -0.76 22.78
C GLN A 167 -15.56 0.03 21.96
N ALA A 168 -14.63 -0.69 21.35
CA ALA A 168 -13.56 -0.13 20.53
C ALA A 168 -13.36 -0.94 19.24
N ILE A 169 -12.61 -0.38 18.30
CA ILE A 169 -12.08 -1.10 17.14
C ILE A 169 -10.57 -1.16 17.31
N ALA A 170 -10.04 -2.36 17.47
CA ALA A 170 -8.61 -2.59 17.38
C ALA A 170 -8.14 -2.47 15.94
N ARG A 171 -6.94 -1.92 15.77
CA ARG A 171 -6.36 -1.63 14.47
C ARG A 171 -4.92 -2.07 14.41
N LEU A 172 -4.57 -2.78 13.34
CA LEU A 172 -3.18 -3.01 12.94
C LEU A 172 -3.06 -2.70 11.44
N ARG A 173 -2.17 -1.78 11.10
CA ARG A 173 -1.83 -1.46 9.71
C ARG A 173 -0.40 -1.85 9.42
N LEU A 174 -0.18 -2.49 8.28
CA LEU A 174 1.14 -2.92 7.80
C LEU A 174 1.36 -2.40 6.38
N SER A 175 2.51 -1.79 6.14
CA SER A 175 2.91 -1.23 4.85
C SER A 175 4.35 -1.66 4.53
N PRO A 176 4.55 -2.87 3.97
CA PRO A 176 5.87 -3.34 3.59
C PRO A 176 6.38 -2.60 2.34
N THR A 177 7.68 -2.36 2.29
CA THR A 177 8.36 -1.78 1.11
C THR A 177 9.71 -2.47 0.89
N LEU A 178 10.22 -2.36 -0.33
CA LEU A 178 11.54 -2.86 -0.69
C LEU A 178 12.47 -1.71 -1.08
N THR A 179 13.65 -1.66 -0.47
CA THR A 179 14.76 -0.81 -0.97
C THR A 179 15.60 -1.65 -1.91
N VAL A 180 15.74 -1.18 -3.15
CA VAL A 180 16.55 -1.83 -4.19
C VAL A 180 17.79 -1.00 -4.42
N GLU A 181 18.96 -1.55 -4.08
CA GLU A 181 20.26 -0.93 -4.28
C GLU A 181 20.94 -1.54 -5.50
N ASN A 182 21.38 -0.70 -6.43
CA ASN A 182 22.09 -1.14 -7.62
C ASN A 182 23.11 -0.07 -8.06
N PRO A 183 24.34 -0.43 -8.43
CA PRO A 183 25.36 0.54 -8.85
C PRO A 183 24.96 1.45 -10.01
N VAL A 184 24.06 1.01 -10.91
CA VAL A 184 23.54 1.86 -12.00
C VAL A 184 22.77 3.05 -11.45
N LEU A 185 22.04 2.87 -10.35
CA LEU A 185 21.28 3.93 -9.69
C LEU A 185 22.19 4.97 -9.00
N ALA A 186 23.50 4.70 -8.87
CA ALA A 186 24.48 5.64 -8.33
C ALA A 186 25.10 6.54 -9.42
N THR A 187 24.70 6.37 -10.69
CA THR A 187 25.19 7.20 -11.80
C THR A 187 24.89 8.68 -11.54
N PRO A 188 25.91 9.57 -11.54
CA PRO A 188 25.70 11.00 -11.35
C PRO A 188 24.72 11.57 -12.38
N GLY A 189 23.77 12.39 -11.91
CA GLY A 189 22.76 13.01 -12.76
C GLY A 189 21.56 12.13 -13.09
N LEU A 190 21.50 10.87 -12.63
CA LEU A 190 20.28 10.07 -12.72
C LEU A 190 19.30 10.51 -11.62
N ILE A 191 18.23 11.19 -12.04
CA ILE A 191 17.18 11.73 -11.17
C ILE A 191 16.02 10.75 -11.15
N ASP A 192 15.51 10.45 -9.96
CA ASP A 192 14.27 9.71 -9.78
C ASP A 192 13.08 10.62 -10.13
N PRO A 193 12.35 10.36 -11.22
CA PRO A 193 11.24 11.22 -11.64
C PRO A 193 10.06 11.20 -10.66
N THR A 194 9.98 10.20 -9.77
CA THR A 194 8.89 10.10 -8.79
C THR A 194 9.12 10.99 -7.57
N THR A 195 10.37 11.34 -7.27
CA THR A 195 10.76 12.14 -6.09
C THR A 195 11.41 13.47 -6.46
N GLY A 196 11.92 13.61 -7.69
CA GLY A 196 12.63 14.79 -8.15
C GLY A 196 14.06 14.92 -7.61
N VAL A 197 14.57 13.90 -6.90
CA VAL A 197 15.92 13.87 -6.33
C VAL A 197 16.78 12.80 -7.01
N PRO A 198 18.12 12.87 -6.93
CA PRO A 198 18.97 11.78 -7.43
C PRO A 198 18.64 10.44 -6.76
N PHE A 199 18.70 9.33 -7.53
CA PHE A 199 18.51 7.99 -6.97
C PHE A 199 19.53 7.66 -5.86
N GLY A 200 20.75 8.19 -5.96
CA GLY A 200 21.77 8.00 -4.93
C GLY A 200 22.14 6.53 -4.67
N GLY A 201 22.05 5.67 -5.70
CA GLY A 201 22.36 4.24 -5.60
C GLY A 201 21.19 3.34 -5.22
N LYS A 202 20.00 3.89 -4.94
CA LYS A 202 18.84 3.11 -4.52
C LYS A 202 17.51 3.64 -5.05
N LEU A 203 16.53 2.76 -5.10
CA LEU A 203 15.12 3.12 -5.25
C LEU A 203 14.29 2.41 -4.18
N ILE A 204 13.13 2.95 -3.84
CA ILE A 204 12.19 2.33 -2.91
C ILE A 204 10.90 2.06 -3.66
N THR A 205 10.43 0.82 -3.59
CA THR A 205 9.19 0.38 -4.22
C THR A 205 8.23 -0.16 -3.17
N GLY A 206 6.95 0.21 -3.30
CA GLY A 206 5.88 -0.33 -2.47
C GLY A 206 5.59 -1.79 -2.82
N MET A 207 4.94 -2.48 -1.89
CA MET A 207 4.40 -3.82 -2.11
C MET A 207 2.88 -3.78 -2.00
N THR A 208 2.19 -4.48 -2.90
CA THR A 208 0.72 -4.67 -2.85
C THR A 208 0.25 -5.41 -1.60
N SER A 209 1.14 -6.08 -0.88
CA SER A 209 0.87 -6.78 0.39
C SER A 209 0.74 -5.84 1.61
N SER A 210 0.17 -4.66 1.43
CA SER A 210 -0.16 -3.75 2.53
C SER A 210 -1.51 -4.15 3.13
N GLU A 211 -1.59 -4.22 4.46
CA GLU A 211 -2.74 -4.78 5.17
C GLU A 211 -3.32 -3.79 6.18
N LEU A 212 -4.64 -3.84 6.37
CA LEU A 212 -5.36 -3.16 7.43
C LEU A 212 -6.30 -4.14 8.11
N PHE A 213 -6.02 -4.44 9.37
CA PHE A 213 -6.88 -5.27 10.23
C PHE A 213 -7.70 -4.35 11.13
N GLU A 214 -9.03 -4.48 11.08
CA GLU A 214 -9.96 -3.80 11.98
C GLU A 214 -10.83 -4.83 12.70
N VAL A 215 -10.73 -4.84 14.04
CA VAL A 215 -11.33 -5.87 14.88
C VAL A 215 -12.22 -5.20 15.94
N PRO A 216 -13.54 -5.39 15.93
CA PRO A 216 -14.40 -4.87 16.98
C PRO A 216 -14.16 -5.60 18.30
N LEU A 217 -13.90 -4.85 19.37
CA LEU A 217 -13.65 -5.36 20.72
C LEU A 217 -14.67 -4.80 21.71
N ALA A 218 -15.40 -5.69 22.38
CA ALA A 218 -16.20 -5.32 23.53
C ALA A 218 -15.31 -4.91 24.73
N PRO A 219 -15.85 -4.16 25.70
CA PRO A 219 -15.13 -3.80 26.92
C PRO A 219 -14.54 -5.02 27.64
N GLY A 220 -13.28 -4.93 28.06
CA GLY A 220 -12.58 -5.98 28.82
C GLY A 220 -12.21 -7.23 28.01
N VAL A 221 -12.51 -7.28 26.70
CA VAL A 221 -12.18 -8.43 25.86
C VAL A 221 -10.72 -8.39 25.43
N ALA A 222 -10.06 -9.54 25.51
CA ALA A 222 -8.74 -9.77 24.93
C ALA A 222 -8.69 -11.16 24.29
N PHE A 223 -8.06 -11.25 23.13
CA PHE A 223 -7.83 -12.52 22.46
C PHE A 223 -6.59 -12.45 21.57
N THR A 224 -6.09 -13.62 21.18
CA THR A 224 -4.96 -13.73 20.24
C THR A 224 -5.47 -14.26 18.91
N GLU A 225 -5.10 -13.57 17.85
CA GLU A 225 -5.34 -13.97 16.47
C GLU A 225 -4.01 -14.36 15.82
N ARG A 226 -4.06 -15.38 14.97
CA ARG A 226 -2.93 -15.77 14.15
C ARG A 226 -3.34 -15.84 12.68
N THR A 227 -2.71 -15.00 11.88
CA THR A 227 -3.01 -14.86 10.46
C THR A 227 -1.79 -15.27 9.64
N ARG A 228 -2.04 -16.02 8.57
CA ARG A 228 -1.04 -16.47 7.61
C ARG A 228 -1.60 -16.27 6.22
N ASP A 229 -0.89 -15.48 5.44
CA ASP A 229 -1.21 -15.27 4.03
C ASP A 229 0.07 -15.29 3.19
N SER A 230 -0.07 -15.31 1.88
CA SER A 230 1.04 -15.11 0.96
C SER A 230 0.61 -14.33 -0.26
N ALA A 231 1.29 -13.21 -0.49
CA ALA A 231 1.10 -12.35 -1.65
C ALA A 231 2.23 -12.56 -2.66
N VAL A 232 1.88 -12.70 -3.93
CA VAL A 232 2.83 -12.68 -5.06
C VAL A 232 2.74 -11.31 -5.71
N CYS A 233 3.87 -10.76 -6.14
CA CYS A 233 3.85 -9.52 -6.90
C CYS A 233 3.05 -9.70 -8.21
N ILE A 234 2.38 -8.63 -8.70
CA ILE A 234 1.57 -8.72 -9.92
C ILE A 234 2.43 -8.49 -11.18
N ALA A 235 3.22 -7.41 -11.21
CA ALA A 235 4.05 -7.03 -12.37
C ALA A 235 5.57 -7.15 -12.15
N GLY A 236 6.02 -7.43 -10.93
CA GLY A 236 7.43 -7.30 -10.53
C GLY A 236 7.70 -6.05 -9.71
N PHE A 237 8.47 -6.18 -8.63
CA PHE A 237 8.93 -4.98 -7.90
C PHE A 237 10.09 -4.28 -8.64
N VAL A 238 10.74 -5.00 -9.57
CA VAL A 238 11.62 -4.44 -10.62
C VAL A 238 11.32 -5.17 -11.92
N ASN A 239 11.03 -4.45 -12.99
CA ASN A 239 10.99 -5.00 -14.34
C ASN A 239 11.51 -3.97 -15.35
N ARG A 240 11.89 -4.40 -16.57
CA ARG A 240 12.43 -3.50 -17.60
C ARG A 240 11.50 -2.33 -17.90
N LYS A 241 10.19 -2.61 -18.01
CA LYS A 241 9.15 -1.61 -18.29
C LYS A 241 9.09 -0.53 -17.22
N ALA A 242 9.04 -0.89 -15.94
CA ALA A 242 9.02 0.04 -14.82
C ALA A 242 10.32 0.85 -14.73
N LEU A 243 11.47 0.22 -14.97
CA LEU A 243 12.76 0.93 -15.04
C LEU A 243 12.75 2.00 -16.14
N ALA A 244 12.16 1.72 -17.30
CA ALA A 244 12.04 2.68 -18.40
C ALA A 244 10.96 3.74 -18.13
N GLU A 245 9.71 3.31 -17.92
CA GLU A 245 8.52 4.16 -17.93
C GLU A 245 8.31 4.90 -16.60
N THR A 246 8.56 4.23 -15.47
CA THR A 246 8.36 4.80 -14.13
C THR A 246 9.61 5.53 -13.65
N TYR A 247 10.79 4.95 -13.90
CA TYR A 247 12.04 5.45 -13.35
C TYR A 247 12.93 6.18 -14.37
N GLY A 248 12.55 6.21 -15.66
CA GLY A 248 13.21 7.01 -16.68
C GLY A 248 14.59 6.50 -17.09
N LEU A 249 14.94 5.24 -16.82
CA LEU A 249 16.21 4.67 -17.24
C LEU A 249 16.21 4.41 -18.75
N SER A 250 17.33 4.68 -19.39
CA SER A 250 17.58 4.29 -20.79
C SER A 250 17.78 2.78 -20.94
N GLU A 251 17.56 2.25 -22.13
CA GLU A 251 17.82 0.85 -22.47
C GLU A 251 19.23 0.36 -22.08
N ALA A 252 20.25 1.22 -22.24
CA ALA A 252 21.62 0.90 -21.86
C ALA A 252 21.76 0.77 -20.33
N GLN A 253 21.14 1.67 -19.56
CA GLN A 253 21.13 1.62 -18.11
C GLN A 253 20.34 0.40 -17.59
N ILE A 254 19.20 0.09 -18.19
CA ILE A 254 18.40 -1.10 -17.85
C ILE A 254 19.22 -2.37 -18.08
N LYS A 255 19.90 -2.48 -19.23
CA LYS A 255 20.77 -3.63 -19.52
C LYS A 255 21.92 -3.76 -18.52
N GLU A 256 22.52 -2.64 -18.11
CA GLU A 256 23.55 -2.66 -17.08
C GLU A 256 22.98 -2.99 -15.69
N PHE A 257 21.76 -2.55 -15.38
CA PHE A 257 21.10 -2.81 -14.09
C PHE A 257 21.06 -4.32 -13.82
N PHE A 258 20.56 -5.10 -14.78
CA PHE A 258 20.46 -6.56 -14.66
C PHE A 258 21.79 -7.31 -14.73
N LYS A 259 22.86 -6.67 -15.24
CA LYS A 259 24.21 -7.26 -15.23
C LYS A 259 24.95 -7.04 -13.91
N LYS A 260 24.56 -6.04 -13.12
CA LYS A 260 25.22 -5.70 -11.86
C LYS A 260 24.53 -6.40 -10.69
N PRO A 261 25.27 -6.65 -9.59
CA PRO A 261 24.64 -7.11 -8.36
C PRO A 261 23.58 -6.13 -7.86
N THR A 262 22.52 -6.67 -7.27
CA THR A 262 21.41 -5.90 -6.71
C THR A 262 21.17 -6.35 -5.28
N THR A 263 21.17 -5.42 -4.33
CA THR A 263 20.77 -5.71 -2.95
C THR A 263 19.32 -5.30 -2.77
N VAL A 264 18.51 -6.19 -2.22
CA VAL A 264 17.12 -5.92 -1.85
C VAL A 264 17.01 -5.95 -0.34
N ARG A 265 16.50 -4.88 0.25
CA ARG A 265 16.23 -4.75 1.69
C ARG A 265 14.75 -4.66 1.93
N LEU A 266 14.27 -5.41 2.91
CA LEU A 266 12.89 -5.43 3.33
C LEU A 266 12.70 -4.43 4.46
N ASN A 267 11.74 -3.52 4.26
CA ASN A 267 11.34 -2.54 5.26
C ASN A 267 9.85 -2.72 5.58
N ILE A 268 9.44 -2.26 6.75
CA ILE A 268 8.05 -2.31 7.19
C ILE A 268 7.74 -1.07 8.01
N SER A 269 6.63 -0.42 7.69
CA SER A 269 6.04 0.60 8.53
C SER A 269 4.59 0.28 8.82
N GLY A 270 4.03 0.93 9.84
CA GLY A 270 2.67 0.65 10.24
C GLY A 270 2.24 1.37 11.50
N SER A 271 1.07 0.98 11.97
CA SER A 271 0.54 1.46 13.24
C SER A 271 -0.30 0.40 13.94
N ALA A 272 -0.33 0.48 15.26
CA ALA A 272 -1.09 -0.40 16.13
C ALA A 272 -1.92 0.40 17.14
N GLN A 273 -3.15 -0.06 17.40
CA GLN A 273 -4.07 0.49 18.40
C GLN A 273 -4.88 -0.65 19.02
N TYR A 274 -5.03 -0.67 20.34
CA TYR A 274 -5.66 -1.79 21.09
C TYR A 274 -4.99 -3.16 20.80
N VAL A 275 -3.69 -3.12 20.50
CA VAL A 275 -2.81 -4.28 20.46
C VAL A 275 -2.06 -4.30 21.79
N GLU A 276 -2.07 -5.43 22.48
CA GLU A 276 -1.32 -5.65 23.72
C GLU A 276 0.08 -6.18 23.41
N SER A 277 0.18 -7.09 22.43
CA SER A 277 1.46 -7.54 21.88
C SER A 277 1.29 -8.06 20.44
N ALA A 278 2.37 -8.07 19.67
CA ALA A 278 2.39 -8.70 18.35
C ALA A 278 3.76 -9.25 18.01
N GLN A 279 3.78 -10.41 17.35
CA GLN A 279 4.94 -10.97 16.66
C GLN A 279 4.60 -11.05 15.17
N LEU A 280 5.35 -10.30 14.37
CA LEU A 280 5.13 -10.14 12.94
C LEU A 280 6.35 -10.71 12.22
N TYR A 281 6.24 -11.95 11.75
CA TYR A 281 7.29 -12.60 10.98
C TYR A 281 6.98 -12.52 9.49
N PHE A 282 7.97 -12.17 8.68
CA PHE A 282 7.78 -11.97 7.25
C PHE A 282 8.86 -12.72 6.47
N GLY A 283 8.45 -13.67 5.64
CA GLY A 283 9.35 -14.29 4.66
C GLY A 283 9.26 -13.59 3.30
N LEU A 284 10.41 -13.32 2.68
CA LEU A 284 10.52 -12.76 1.34
C LEU A 284 11.36 -13.67 0.45
N ARG A 285 10.71 -14.41 -0.45
CA ARG A 285 11.40 -15.09 -1.56
C ARG A 285 11.46 -14.16 -2.77
N ILE A 286 12.60 -14.11 -3.44
CA ILE A 286 12.74 -13.39 -4.70
C ILE A 286 12.82 -14.41 -5.84
N ILE A 287 12.02 -14.18 -6.88
CA ILE A 287 12.04 -14.90 -8.14
C ILE A 287 12.45 -13.96 -9.28
N GLY A 288 13.06 -14.52 -10.32
CA GLY A 288 13.35 -13.84 -11.57
C GLY A 288 13.19 -14.77 -12.77
N ASP A 289 13.66 -14.33 -13.93
CA ASP A 289 13.49 -14.97 -15.23
C ASP A 289 14.79 -15.07 -16.04
#